data_AF-A0A940QP03-F1
#
_entry.id   AF-A0A940QP03-F1
#
_cell.length_a   1.000
_cell.length_b   1.000
_cell.length_c   1.000
_cell.angle_alpha   90.00
_cell.angle_beta   90.00
_cell.angle_gamma   90.00
#
_symmetry.space_group_name_H-M   'P 1'
#
loop_
_entity.id
_entity.type
_entity.pdbx_description
1 polymer ?
#
loop_
_entity_poly.entity_id
_entity_poly.type
_entity_poly.pdbx_seq_one_letter_code
_entity_poly.pdbx_strand_id
1 'polypeptide(L)'
;MKKKWMRTAAAGLAAAFLVSGCSKSLPSLDKEEESGVSEKNVYDMIYFGEVSTLNYLETDTEVDYALCSNLVDSLVDYDKYGNIVPGLAEDWYSNDKMTEWTFKIRKGVKWVDCEGNEVAELKADDWVAAAQYVNDAAREAGNQYIYDTGGIVKNAQNYYDYTEYMILSDGGKRTVDENGEKITRVS
;
A
#
# COMPACT_ATOMS: atom_id res chain seq x y z
N MET A 1 14.44 -79.90 7.51
CA MET A 1 15.01 -80.11 8.86
C MET A 1 15.59 -78.80 9.39
N LYS A 2 15.03 -78.34 10.51
CA LYS A 2 15.49 -77.40 11.55
C LYS A 2 16.93 -76.84 11.42
N LYS A 3 17.06 -75.52 11.66
CA LYS A 3 17.84 -75.00 12.80
C LYS A 3 17.52 -73.53 13.11
N LYS A 4 16.89 -73.33 14.27
CA LYS A 4 16.81 -72.07 15.02
C LYS A 4 18.21 -71.68 15.49
N TRP A 5 18.50 -70.37 15.56
CA TRP A 5 19.48 -69.87 16.51
C TRP A 5 18.92 -68.66 17.26
N MET A 6 18.61 -68.88 18.53
CA MET A 6 18.55 -67.82 19.56
C MET A 6 19.96 -67.56 20.03
N ARG A 7 20.35 -66.29 20.15
CA ARG A 7 21.38 -65.84 21.08
C ARG A 7 20.88 -64.62 21.84
N THR A 8 21.19 -64.63 23.11
CA THR A 8 20.71 -63.85 24.25
C THR A 8 21.33 -62.45 24.37
N ALA A 9 20.51 -61.53 24.89
CA ALA A 9 20.77 -60.44 25.86
C ALA A 9 22.01 -59.54 25.74
N ALA A 10 21.77 -58.23 25.66
CA ALA A 10 22.57 -57.20 26.32
C ALA A 10 21.67 -56.04 26.75
N ALA A 11 21.76 -55.69 28.03
CA ALA A 11 21.08 -54.58 28.67
C ALA A 11 21.67 -53.23 28.21
N GLY A 12 20.82 -52.23 28.03
CA GLY A 12 21.20 -50.84 27.77
C GLY A 12 20.17 -49.91 28.38
N LEU A 13 20.51 -49.37 29.56
CA LEU A 13 19.74 -48.41 30.34
C LEU A 13 19.76 -47.04 29.62
N ALA A 14 18.60 -46.45 29.32
CA ALA A 14 18.50 -45.03 29.06
C ALA A 14 17.13 -44.51 29.51
N ALA A 15 17.15 -43.62 30.49
CA ALA A 15 16.00 -42.99 31.11
C ALA A 15 15.23 -42.14 30.09
N ALA A 16 13.92 -42.36 30.02
CA ALA A 16 13.01 -41.52 29.23
C ALA A 16 12.76 -40.19 29.97
N PHE A 17 13.29 -39.09 29.44
CA PHE A 17 12.71 -37.77 29.68
C PHE A 17 11.48 -37.63 28.77
N LEU A 18 10.29 -37.75 29.36
CA LEU A 18 9.04 -37.40 28.69
C LEU A 18 8.93 -35.87 28.66
N VAL A 19 9.36 -35.26 27.56
CA VAL A 19 8.89 -33.92 27.20
C VAL A 19 7.57 -34.11 26.45
N SER A 20 6.48 -33.75 27.11
CA SER A 20 5.15 -33.68 26.50
C SER A 20 5.13 -32.51 25.52
N GLY A 21 5.52 -32.76 24.27
CA GLY A 21 5.21 -31.92 23.13
C GLY A 21 3.87 -32.36 22.56
N CYS A 22 2.82 -31.54 22.68
CA CYS A 22 1.57 -31.76 21.97
C CYS A 22 1.80 -31.57 20.47
N SER A 23 1.94 -32.68 19.75
CA SER A 23 1.79 -32.75 18.30
C SER A 23 0.35 -32.44 17.93
N LYS A 24 0.06 -31.20 17.47
CA LYS A 24 -1.14 -30.96 16.66
C LYS A 24 -0.84 -31.47 15.25
N SER A 25 -1.44 -32.61 14.92
CA SER A 25 -1.47 -33.18 13.58
C SER A 25 -2.08 -32.21 12.57
N LEU A 26 -1.43 -32.06 11.41
CA LEU A 26 -1.96 -31.35 10.25
C LEU A 26 -3.23 -32.05 9.73
N PRO A 27 -4.29 -31.32 9.32
CA PRO A 27 -5.47 -31.95 8.73
C PRO A 27 -5.14 -32.43 7.31
N SER A 28 -5.53 -33.65 7.01
CA SER A 28 -5.53 -34.23 5.66
C SER A 28 -6.58 -33.56 4.77
N LEU A 29 -6.15 -33.15 3.57
CA LEU A 29 -7.00 -32.80 2.45
C LEU A 29 -7.71 -34.07 1.94
N ASP A 30 -9.04 -34.12 2.04
CA ASP A 30 -9.90 -34.79 1.07
C ASP A 30 -11.39 -34.36 1.26
N LYS A 31 -11.97 -33.90 0.16
CA LYS A 31 -13.41 -33.77 -0.22
C LYS A 31 -14.21 -32.48 0.04
N GLU A 32 -14.33 -31.74 -1.08
CA GLU A 32 -15.51 -31.19 -1.78
C GLU A 32 -16.63 -30.41 -1.06
N GLU A 33 -16.75 -29.16 -1.54
CA GLU A 33 -17.79 -28.13 -1.52
C GLU A 33 -19.13 -28.37 -0.80
N GLU A 34 -19.35 -27.56 0.24
CA GLU A 34 -20.65 -26.96 0.52
C GLU A 34 -20.45 -25.47 0.86
N SER A 35 -21.18 -24.60 0.17
CA SER A 35 -21.14 -23.14 0.26
C SER A 35 -21.56 -22.66 1.65
N GLY A 36 -20.60 -22.54 2.57
CA GLY A 36 -20.75 -21.86 3.85
C GLY A 36 -19.87 -20.62 3.85
N VAL A 37 -20.44 -19.46 4.21
CA VAL A 37 -19.67 -18.24 4.52
C VAL A 37 -18.51 -18.64 5.41
N SER A 38 -17.29 -18.54 4.86
CA SER A 38 -16.06 -18.95 5.52
C SER A 38 -15.94 -18.28 6.89
N GLU A 39 -15.45 -19.02 7.88
CA GLU A 39 -15.10 -18.50 9.21
C GLU A 39 -14.48 -17.10 9.12
N LYS A 40 -14.89 -16.21 10.04
CA LYS A 40 -14.27 -14.89 10.18
C LYS A 40 -12.78 -15.11 10.42
N ASN A 41 -11.95 -14.89 9.40
CA ASN A 41 -10.50 -14.88 9.55
C ASN A 41 -10.14 -13.60 10.32
N VAL A 42 -10.02 -13.71 11.65
CA VAL A 42 -9.59 -12.61 12.51
C VAL A 42 -8.08 -12.56 12.49
N TYR A 43 -7.53 -11.40 12.13
CA TYR A 43 -6.10 -11.11 12.20
C TYR A 43 -5.85 -10.09 13.30
N ASP A 44 -5.22 -10.54 14.39
CA ASP A 44 -4.82 -9.68 15.50
C ASP A 44 -3.35 -9.30 15.35
N MET A 45 -3.05 -8.00 15.40
CA MET A 45 -1.69 -7.46 15.28
C MET A 45 -1.41 -6.43 16.37
N ILE A 46 -0.18 -6.42 16.88
CA ILE A 46 0.30 -5.33 17.73
C ILE A 46 0.72 -4.19 16.81
N TYR A 47 0.08 -3.03 16.96
CA TYR A 47 0.43 -1.85 16.18
C TYR A 47 1.55 -1.04 16.86
N PHE A 48 2.37 -0.35 16.06
CA PHE A 48 3.63 0.25 16.51
C PHE A 48 3.47 1.68 17.10
N GLY A 49 2.43 2.41 16.71
CA GLY A 49 2.17 3.78 17.17
C GLY A 49 0.79 4.27 16.76
N GLU A 50 0.30 5.34 17.39
CA GLU A 50 -0.99 5.93 17.04
C GLU A 50 -0.97 6.47 15.60
N VAL A 51 -2.06 6.21 14.89
CA VAL A 51 -2.27 6.69 13.52
C VAL A 51 -2.72 8.13 13.60
N SER A 52 -2.02 9.00 12.91
CA SER A 52 -2.25 10.45 12.94
C SER A 52 -3.35 10.86 11.95
N THR A 53 -3.42 10.17 10.82
CA THR A 53 -4.41 10.42 9.77
C THR A 53 -4.67 9.16 8.93
N LEU A 54 -5.87 9.07 8.36
CA LEU A 54 -6.21 8.06 7.33
C LEU A 54 -6.17 8.65 5.91
N ASN A 55 -5.74 9.90 5.77
CA ASN A 55 -5.59 10.55 4.48
C ASN A 55 -4.24 10.17 3.84
N TYR A 56 -4.27 9.15 2.98
CA TYR A 56 -3.10 8.67 2.24
C TYR A 56 -2.48 9.73 1.30
N LEU A 57 -3.20 10.83 1.02
CA LEU A 57 -2.71 11.94 0.20
C LEU A 57 -1.93 12.99 0.99
N GLU A 58 -1.86 12.89 2.32
CA GLU A 58 -1.16 13.89 3.16
C GLU A 58 0.00 13.31 3.94
N THR A 59 -0.13 12.07 4.41
CA THR A 59 0.88 11.46 5.27
C THR A 59 2.15 11.08 4.51
N ASP A 60 3.29 11.11 5.19
CA ASP A 60 4.56 10.52 4.76
C ASP A 60 5.09 9.50 5.78
N THR A 61 4.27 9.13 6.78
CA THR A 61 4.70 8.28 7.89
C THR A 61 4.39 6.81 7.64
N GLU A 62 5.31 5.93 8.03
CA GLU A 62 5.14 4.48 7.88
C GLU A 62 3.93 3.93 8.67
N VAL A 63 3.65 4.51 9.85
CA VAL A 63 2.55 4.08 10.72
C VAL A 63 1.20 4.32 10.05
N ASP A 64 1.00 5.47 9.42
CA ASP A 64 -0.24 5.78 8.71
C ASP A 64 -0.37 4.95 7.43
N TYR A 65 0.73 4.81 6.67
CA TYR A 65 0.74 4.02 5.44
C TYR A 65 0.45 2.53 5.67
N ALA A 66 0.89 1.95 6.78
CA ALA A 66 0.63 0.55 7.10
C ALA A 66 -0.88 0.25 7.17
N LEU A 67 -1.69 1.20 7.66
CA LEU A 67 -3.14 1.10 7.61
C LEU A 67 -3.71 1.48 6.25
N CYS A 68 -3.29 2.62 5.68
CA CYS A 68 -3.84 3.12 4.41
C CYS A 68 -3.66 2.13 3.25
N SER A 69 -2.57 1.35 3.25
CA SER A 69 -2.31 0.30 2.24
C SER A 69 -3.36 -0.82 2.23
N ASN A 70 -4.18 -0.94 3.28
CA ASN A 70 -5.30 -1.89 3.32
C ASN A 70 -6.64 -1.26 2.90
N LEU A 71 -6.67 0.07 2.68
CA LEU A 71 -7.89 0.83 2.41
C LEU A 71 -7.95 1.38 0.98
N VAL A 72 -6.81 1.53 0.32
CA VAL A 72 -6.68 2.13 -1.01
C VAL A 72 -5.78 1.28 -1.89
N ASP A 73 -6.29 0.92 -3.06
CA ASP A 73 -5.54 0.15 -4.05
C ASP A 73 -4.75 1.07 -5.00
N SER A 74 -3.57 0.64 -5.41
CA SER A 74 -2.70 1.32 -6.38
C SER A 74 -2.96 0.89 -7.82
N LEU A 75 -2.38 1.61 -8.79
CA LEU A 75 -2.39 1.21 -10.21
C LEU A 75 -1.72 -0.16 -10.42
N VAL A 76 -0.55 -0.33 -9.80
CA VAL A 76 0.26 -1.55 -9.81
C VAL A 76 0.71 -1.86 -8.39
N ASP A 77 0.92 -3.13 -8.11
CA ASP A 77 1.35 -3.61 -6.78
C ASP A 77 2.62 -4.47 -6.91
N TYR A 78 3.12 -4.97 -5.79
CA TYR A 78 4.31 -5.81 -5.73
C TYR A 78 3.97 -7.18 -5.14
N ASP A 79 4.39 -8.25 -5.81
CA ASP A 79 4.33 -9.58 -5.19
C ASP A 79 5.33 -9.71 -4.03
N LYS A 80 5.27 -10.83 -3.30
CA LYS A 80 6.18 -11.13 -2.17
C LYS A 80 7.67 -11.21 -2.55
N TYR A 81 7.99 -11.16 -3.84
CA TYR A 81 9.35 -11.16 -4.37
C TYR A 81 9.76 -9.77 -4.91
N GLY A 82 8.87 -8.78 -4.82
CA GLY A 82 9.09 -7.42 -5.31
C GLY A 82 8.86 -7.26 -6.81
N ASN A 83 8.24 -8.23 -7.49
CA ASN A 83 7.88 -8.06 -8.90
C ASN A 83 6.63 -7.19 -9.02
N ILE A 84 6.63 -6.28 -9.99
CA ILE A 84 5.45 -5.46 -10.30
C ILE A 84 4.36 -6.37 -10.87
N VAL A 85 3.17 -6.31 -10.28
CA VAL A 85 1.98 -7.06 -10.66
C VAL A 85 0.77 -6.12 -10.85
N PRO A 86 -0.26 -6.54 -11.60
CA PRO A 86 -1.47 -5.74 -11.80
C PRO A 86 -2.20 -5.43 -10.49
N GLY A 87 -2.48 -4.14 -10.26
CA GLY A 87 -3.41 -3.65 -9.25
C GLY A 87 -4.73 -3.23 -9.91
N LEU A 88 -5.12 -1.96 -9.77
CA LEU A 88 -6.27 -1.38 -10.47
C LEU A 88 -6.05 -1.24 -11.98
N ALA A 89 -4.80 -1.18 -12.45
CA ALA A 89 -4.48 -1.28 -13.87
C ALA A 89 -4.34 -2.76 -14.28
N GLU A 90 -5.05 -3.15 -15.34
CA GLU A 90 -5.00 -4.51 -15.90
C GLU A 90 -3.78 -4.71 -16.82
N ASP A 91 -3.31 -3.61 -17.42
CA ASP A 91 -2.22 -3.57 -18.39
C ASP A 91 -1.67 -2.14 -18.45
N TRP A 92 -0.39 -2.01 -18.80
CA TRP A 92 0.28 -0.72 -18.95
C TRP A 92 1.43 -0.81 -19.92
N TYR A 93 1.73 0.31 -20.57
CA TYR A 93 2.86 0.41 -21.47
C TYR A 93 3.45 1.82 -21.44
N SER A 94 4.72 1.91 -21.81
CA SER A 94 5.43 3.18 -21.94
C SER A 94 5.75 3.51 -23.38
N ASN A 95 6.08 4.77 -23.63
CA ASN A 95 6.78 5.14 -24.86
C ASN A 95 8.24 4.64 -24.84
N ASP A 96 8.91 4.64 -25.99
CA ASP A 96 10.30 4.14 -26.13
C ASP A 96 11.31 4.82 -25.18
N LYS A 97 11.01 6.07 -24.78
CA LYS A 97 11.87 6.88 -23.91
C LYS A 97 11.54 6.73 -22.42
N MET A 98 10.51 5.95 -22.08
CA MET A 98 10.01 5.77 -20.70
C MET A 98 9.59 7.07 -20.00
N THR A 99 9.18 8.09 -20.76
CA THR A 99 8.74 9.39 -20.22
C THR A 99 7.23 9.54 -20.19
N GLU A 100 6.50 8.62 -20.83
CA GLU A 100 5.04 8.61 -20.87
C GLU A 100 4.58 7.19 -20.61
N TRP A 101 3.63 7.05 -19.69
CA TRP A 101 3.06 5.77 -19.27
C TRP A 101 1.55 5.82 -19.46
N THR A 102 0.99 4.78 -20.09
CA THR A 102 -0.46 4.62 -20.26
C THR A 102 -0.91 3.39 -19.49
N PHE A 103 -1.88 3.58 -18.59
CA PHE A 103 -2.47 2.52 -17.77
C PHE A 103 -3.90 2.22 -18.24
N LYS A 104 -4.23 0.94 -18.41
CA LYS A 104 -5.59 0.48 -18.69
C LYS A 104 -6.28 0.10 -17.37
N ILE A 105 -7.12 0.99 -16.86
CA ILE A 105 -7.82 0.79 -15.59
C ILE A 105 -8.99 -0.18 -15.77
N ARG A 106 -9.11 -1.14 -14.84
CA ARG A 106 -10.24 -2.07 -14.80
C ARG A 106 -11.58 -1.36 -14.66
N LYS A 107 -12.63 -1.92 -15.24
CA LYS A 107 -13.98 -1.35 -15.22
C LYS A 107 -14.82 -1.87 -14.06
N GLY A 108 -15.81 -1.07 -13.64
CA GLY A 108 -16.78 -1.47 -12.63
C GLY A 108 -16.28 -1.41 -11.17
N VAL A 109 -15.10 -0.86 -10.93
CA VAL A 109 -14.61 -0.59 -9.56
C VAL A 109 -15.27 0.68 -9.04
N LYS A 110 -15.60 0.68 -7.75
CA LYS A 110 -16.32 1.77 -7.10
C LYS A 110 -15.64 2.16 -5.80
N TRP A 111 -15.66 3.45 -5.53
CA TRP A 111 -15.39 3.99 -4.20
C TRP A 111 -16.52 3.63 -3.26
N VAL A 112 -16.17 3.37 -2.00
CA VAL A 112 -17.12 3.09 -0.92
C VAL A 112 -16.92 4.08 0.23
N ASP A 113 -17.98 4.33 0.99
CA ASP A 113 -17.90 5.05 2.25
C ASP A 113 -17.43 4.14 3.41
N CYS A 114 -17.39 4.69 4.63
CA CYS A 114 -16.97 3.96 5.82
C CYS A 114 -17.91 2.82 6.25
N GLU A 115 -19.13 2.77 5.72
CA GLU A 115 -20.10 1.70 5.94
C GLU A 115 -20.04 0.64 4.81
N GLY A 116 -19.23 0.88 3.78
CA GLY A 116 -19.09 0.02 2.61
C GLY A 116 -20.13 0.27 1.53
N ASN A 117 -20.90 1.36 1.60
CA ASN A 117 -21.85 1.72 0.56
C ASN A 117 -21.13 2.35 -0.63
N GLU A 118 -21.52 1.97 -1.85
CA GLU A 118 -20.95 2.54 -3.08
C GLU A 118 -21.29 4.03 -3.22
N VAL A 119 -20.28 4.87 -3.47
CA VAL A 119 -20.45 6.33 -3.59
C VAL A 119 -20.15 6.89 -4.98
N ALA A 120 -19.23 6.25 -5.71
CA ALA A 120 -18.86 6.67 -7.07
C ALA A 120 -18.17 5.54 -7.83
N GLU A 121 -18.24 5.55 -9.16
CA GLU A 121 -17.39 4.71 -10.00
C GLU A 121 -15.98 5.30 -10.10
N LEU A 122 -14.96 4.44 -9.98
CA LEU A 122 -13.55 4.80 -10.12
C LEU A 122 -13.26 5.24 -11.56
N LYS A 123 -12.58 6.38 -11.71
CA LYS A 123 -12.21 6.96 -13.01
C LYS A 123 -10.74 7.36 -13.04
N ALA A 124 -10.20 7.47 -14.25
CA ALA A 124 -8.83 7.95 -14.45
C ALA A 124 -8.59 9.35 -13.82
N ASP A 125 -9.64 10.20 -13.80
CA ASP A 125 -9.59 11.52 -13.20
C ASP A 125 -9.34 11.48 -11.68
N ASP A 126 -9.58 10.37 -10.99
CA ASP A 126 -9.33 10.25 -9.55
C ASP A 126 -7.83 10.33 -9.22
N TRP A 127 -6.96 9.79 -10.10
CA TRP A 127 -5.51 9.97 -9.97
C TRP A 127 -5.06 11.38 -10.32
N VAL A 128 -5.74 12.04 -11.26
CA VAL A 128 -5.47 13.45 -11.59
C VAL A 128 -5.83 14.33 -10.39
N ALA A 129 -6.98 14.09 -9.77
CA ALA A 129 -7.43 14.79 -8.58
C ALA A 129 -6.48 14.54 -7.39
N ALA A 130 -6.04 13.30 -7.18
CA ALA A 130 -5.03 12.96 -6.17
C ALA A 130 -3.70 13.71 -6.40
N ALA A 131 -3.20 13.73 -7.64
CA ALA A 131 -1.99 14.47 -7.97
C ALA A 131 -2.15 15.99 -7.77
N GLN A 132 -3.31 16.55 -8.14
CA GLN A 132 -3.63 17.96 -7.90
C GLN A 132 -3.72 18.29 -6.40
N TYR A 133 -4.30 17.39 -5.61
CA TYR A 133 -4.39 17.53 -4.16
C TYR A 133 -3.00 17.59 -3.54
N VAL A 134 -2.17 16.59 -3.83
CA VAL A 134 -0.84 16.44 -3.23
C VAL A 134 0.08 17.62 -3.62
N ASN A 135 -0.04 18.12 -4.85
CA ASN A 135 0.77 19.24 -5.33
C ASN A 135 0.15 20.62 -5.07
N ASP A 136 -0.99 20.73 -4.36
CA ASP A 136 -1.52 22.02 -3.92
C ASP A 136 -0.85 22.43 -2.60
N ALA A 137 -0.08 23.51 -2.61
CA ALA A 137 0.66 24.00 -1.46
C ALA A 137 -0.23 24.29 -0.24
N ALA A 138 -1.52 24.60 -0.43
CA ALA A 138 -2.46 24.81 0.67
C ALA A 138 -2.77 23.53 1.45
N ARG A 139 -2.46 22.35 0.89
CA ARG A 139 -2.68 21.04 1.55
C ARG A 139 -1.53 20.64 2.45
N GLU A 140 -0.34 21.24 2.28
CA GLU A 140 0.86 20.91 3.05
C GLU A 140 1.11 19.39 3.09
N ALA A 141 0.85 18.69 1.98
CA ALA A 141 0.96 17.24 1.90
C ALA A 141 2.43 16.81 2.08
N GLY A 142 2.71 16.03 3.12
CA GLY A 142 4.07 15.57 3.46
C GLY A 142 4.70 14.69 2.38
N ASN A 143 3.87 14.09 1.52
CA ASN A 143 4.29 13.23 0.42
C ASN A 143 4.39 13.93 -0.95
N GLN A 144 4.30 15.27 -1.00
CA GLN A 144 4.42 16.02 -2.26
C GLN A 144 5.70 15.68 -3.03
N TYR A 145 6.80 15.47 -2.32
CA TYR A 145 8.09 15.12 -2.90
C TYR A 145 8.04 13.87 -3.78
N ILE A 146 7.08 12.96 -3.61
CA ILE A 146 6.97 11.74 -4.43
C ILE A 146 6.68 12.08 -5.90
N TYR A 147 5.97 13.18 -6.16
CA TYR A 147 5.66 13.63 -7.52
C TYR A 147 6.82 14.38 -8.19
N ASP A 148 7.62 15.10 -7.40
CA ASP A 148 8.76 15.89 -7.89
C ASP A 148 10.08 15.12 -7.92
N THR A 149 10.33 14.21 -6.99
CA THR A 149 11.64 13.55 -6.82
C THR A 149 12.06 12.82 -8.10
N GLY A 150 13.02 13.36 -8.83
CA GLY A 150 13.46 12.79 -10.11
C GLY A 150 12.56 13.11 -11.31
N GLY A 151 11.63 14.06 -11.17
CA GLY A 151 10.74 14.54 -12.22
C GLY A 151 9.72 13.50 -12.68
N ILE A 152 9.21 12.67 -11.75
CA ILE A 152 8.29 11.55 -12.05
C ILE A 152 7.05 12.04 -12.79
N VAL A 153 6.43 13.11 -12.29
CA VAL A 153 5.29 13.74 -12.95
C VAL A 153 5.70 15.10 -13.49
N LYS A 154 5.64 15.22 -14.81
CA LYS A 154 5.98 16.46 -15.52
C LYS A 154 5.16 17.63 -14.98
N ASN A 155 5.85 18.72 -14.63
CA ASN A 155 5.30 19.96 -14.08
C ASN A 155 4.66 19.87 -12.68
N ALA A 156 4.85 18.78 -11.93
CA ALA A 156 4.34 18.68 -10.56
C ALA A 156 4.87 19.81 -9.67
N GLN A 157 6.20 20.03 -9.66
CA GLN A 157 6.80 21.10 -8.87
C GLN A 157 6.38 22.49 -9.32
N ASN A 158 6.36 22.76 -10.64
CA ASN A 158 5.94 24.07 -11.15
C ASN A 158 4.46 24.37 -10.79
N TYR A 159 3.63 23.34 -10.62
CA TYR A 159 2.26 23.52 -10.12
C TYR A 159 2.25 23.86 -8.63
N TYR A 160 3.01 23.12 -7.81
CA TYR A 160 3.19 23.42 -6.38
C TYR A 160 3.68 24.85 -6.15
N ASP A 161 4.80 25.22 -6.79
CA ASP A 161 5.41 26.56 -6.70
C ASP A 161 4.43 27.66 -7.13
N TYR A 162 3.59 27.39 -8.12
CA TYR A 162 2.55 28.31 -8.54
C TYR A 162 1.46 28.48 -7.47
N THR A 163 0.98 27.39 -6.88
CA THR A 163 -0.04 27.45 -5.81
C THR A 163 0.51 28.15 -4.56
N GLU A 164 1.77 27.89 -4.18
CA GLU A 164 2.47 28.57 -3.10
C GLU A 164 2.58 30.08 -3.38
N TYR A 165 3.02 30.46 -4.59
CA TYR A 165 3.06 31.85 -5.01
C TYR A 165 1.69 32.52 -4.87
N MET A 166 0.60 31.84 -5.26
CA MET A 166 -0.75 32.38 -5.16
C MET A 166 -1.19 32.58 -3.70
N ILE A 167 -0.76 31.72 -2.77
CA ILE A 167 -1.00 31.88 -1.34
C ILE A 167 -0.24 33.10 -0.81
N LEU A 168 1.08 33.14 -1.03
CA LEU A 168 1.96 34.21 -0.52
C LEU A 168 1.55 35.58 -1.06
N SER A 169 1.15 35.64 -2.33
CA SER A 169 0.77 36.88 -3.01
C SER A 169 -0.68 37.31 -2.78
N ASP A 170 -1.50 36.62 -1.96
CA ASP A 170 -2.94 36.90 -1.80
C ASP A 170 -3.65 36.93 -3.16
N GLY A 171 -3.44 35.86 -3.94
CA GLY A 171 -3.98 35.70 -5.29
C GLY A 171 -3.40 36.68 -6.30
N GLY A 172 -2.12 37.06 -6.15
CA GLY A 172 -1.42 37.99 -7.04
C GLY A 172 -1.59 39.48 -6.69
N LYS A 173 -2.24 39.81 -5.56
CA LYS A 173 -2.47 41.20 -5.13
C LYS A 173 -1.26 41.82 -4.43
N ARG A 174 -0.39 41.01 -3.83
CA ARG A 174 0.80 41.44 -3.09
C ARG A 174 2.06 41.12 -3.88
N THR A 175 3.03 42.01 -3.80
CA THR A 175 4.33 41.89 -4.48
C THR A 175 5.51 41.73 -3.52
N VAL A 176 5.27 41.96 -2.23
CA VAL A 176 6.25 41.79 -1.15
C VAL A 176 5.61 41.08 0.03
N ASP A 177 6.41 40.34 0.79
CA ASP A 177 6.01 39.64 2.00
C ASP A 177 5.98 40.56 3.24
N GLU A 178 5.78 39.99 4.43
CA GLU A 178 5.76 40.72 5.70
C GLU A 178 7.11 41.34 6.10
N ASN A 179 8.21 40.84 5.56
CA ASN A 179 9.57 41.33 5.79
C ASN A 179 10.01 42.36 4.72
N GLY A 180 9.17 42.61 3.72
CA GLY A 180 9.47 43.50 2.59
C GLY A 180 10.27 42.83 1.47
N GLU A 181 10.45 41.51 1.51
CA GLU A 181 11.09 40.74 0.46
C GLU A 181 10.15 40.52 -0.71
N LYS A 182 10.68 40.46 -1.94
CA LYS A 182 9.85 40.34 -3.15
C LYS A 182 9.29 38.92 -3.27
N ILE A 183 7.97 38.82 -3.44
CA ILE A 183 7.31 37.56 -3.76
C ILE A 183 7.51 37.28 -5.25
N THR A 184 8.20 36.19 -5.58
CA THR A 184 8.48 35.79 -6.96
C THR A 184 7.90 34.42 -7.26
N ARG A 185 7.28 34.30 -8.43
CA ARG A 185 6.92 32.99 -8.98
C ARG A 185 8.20 32.25 -9.39
N VAL A 186 8.40 31.05 -8.86
CA VAL A 186 9.45 30.13 -9.32
C VAL A 186 8.98 29.53 -10.66
N SER A 187 9.85 29.54 -11.66
CA SER A 187 9.52 29.22 -13.07
C SER A 187 9.99 27.83 -13.48
#